data_AF-A0A6P0MGX0-F1
#
_entry.id   AF-A0A6P0MGX0-F1
#
_cell.length_a   1.000
_cell.length_b   1.000
_cell.length_c   1.000
_cell.angle_alpha   90.00
_cell.angle_beta   90.00
_cell.angle_gamma   90.00
#
_symmetry.space_group_name_H-M   'P 1'
#
loop_
_entity.id
_entity.type
_entity.pdbx_description
1 polymer ?
#
loop_
_entity_poly.entity_id
_entity_poly.type
_entity_poly.pdbx_seq_one_letter_code
_entity_poly.pdbx_strand_id
1 'polypeptide(L)'
;MAATQSSRDMAMVELRKYWTIVRLNPGRGKYESEVAAAKEFLFSGKLSSWEQANKKAIQHQLWTLCRSTEPSIRSHAALNLRCYISYAAKQSVDRLVEKYICTSEKNIIANDLYSCVLDDEGKLLQFVLEDDDKRLKFALDERQRLLVINGKGLQAVSQPFSFKVLATFEPNHSQGRNLANWTSLLVKQEPEVKLILREYGFHPDSLWRFLSKVKPEQLQYLEQQFSDLSANKIAYHVQLLTALRQVNQRHRREQLKSKSQDQREKKHDHLFKMMLDELPKQSIAIASTKALKDELQKIRNFLCKQPREICLSESLEQKISGNFKIHFDKPEFNDLEELEKREIAEFHYRIQQQFQPYYHQKHLQCLDCSLKSTILNRLTYLQNSRSRKLVNQSSQYSTPIYGA
;
A
#
# COMPACT_ATOMS: atom_id res chain seq x y z
N MET A 1 -6.39 21.27 39.71
CA MET A 1 -7.56 21.41 38.80
C MET A 1 -7.18 21.73 37.35
N ALA A 2 -6.17 22.56 37.07
CA ALA A 2 -5.76 22.87 35.68
C ALA A 2 -5.18 21.66 34.90
N ALA A 3 -4.39 20.78 35.54
CA ALA A 3 -3.78 19.62 34.88
C ALA A 3 -4.80 18.57 34.41
N THR A 4 -5.89 18.38 35.15
CA THR A 4 -6.99 17.47 34.80
C THR A 4 -7.88 18.00 33.67
N GLN A 5 -8.00 19.34 33.54
CA GLN A 5 -8.73 19.96 32.44
C GLN A 5 -7.95 19.85 31.12
N SER A 6 -6.65 20.18 31.13
CA SER A 6 -5.78 20.08 29.96
C SER A 6 -5.67 18.65 29.41
N SER A 7 -5.64 17.64 30.28
CA SER A 7 -5.63 16.23 29.88
C SER A 7 -6.95 15.79 29.23
N ARG A 8 -8.09 16.29 29.71
CA ARG A 8 -9.42 16.06 29.11
C ARG A 8 -9.56 16.70 27.73
N ASP A 9 -9.08 17.93 27.58
CA ASP A 9 -9.16 18.65 26.31
C ASP A 9 -8.31 17.94 25.22
N MET A 10 -7.13 17.43 25.58
CA MET A 10 -6.31 16.61 24.68
C MET A 10 -6.96 15.27 24.31
N ALA A 11 -7.64 14.62 25.26
CA ALA A 11 -8.37 13.38 24.98
C ALA A 11 -9.53 13.62 24.00
N MET A 12 -10.26 14.72 24.15
CA MET A 12 -11.35 15.10 23.23
C MET A 12 -10.86 15.39 21.80
N VAL A 13 -9.69 16.04 21.66
CA VAL A 13 -9.07 16.25 20.34
C VAL A 13 -8.74 14.92 19.64
N GLU A 14 -8.25 13.94 20.40
CA GLU A 14 -7.96 12.60 19.85
C GLU A 14 -9.22 11.80 19.53
N LEU A 15 -10.24 11.91 20.37
CA LEU A 15 -11.53 11.24 20.16
C LEU A 15 -12.26 11.79 18.94
N ARG A 16 -12.11 13.08 18.63
CA ARG A 16 -12.71 13.73 17.47
C ARG A 16 -12.44 13.01 16.15
N LYS A 17 -11.31 12.31 16.05
CA LYS A 17 -10.91 11.50 14.89
C LYS A 17 -11.86 10.33 14.62
N TYR A 18 -12.65 9.89 15.60
CA TYR A 18 -13.62 8.80 15.45
C TYR A 18 -15.01 9.26 14.98
N TRP A 19 -15.26 10.57 14.88
CA TRP A 19 -16.53 11.08 14.32
C TRP A 19 -16.35 12.22 13.32
N THR A 20 -15.10 12.59 13.02
CA THR A 20 -14.77 13.54 11.97
C THR A 20 -14.14 12.78 10.82
N ILE A 21 -14.74 12.89 9.63
CA ILE A 21 -14.23 12.27 8.41
C ILE A 21 -13.52 13.30 7.55
N VAL A 22 -12.34 12.95 7.04
CA VAL A 22 -11.60 13.76 6.06
C VAL A 22 -12.14 13.44 4.68
N ARG A 23 -12.68 14.44 3.99
CA ARG A 23 -13.27 14.36 2.66
C ARG A 23 -12.49 15.19 1.66
N LEU A 24 -12.65 14.88 0.38
CA LEU A 24 -12.18 15.70 -0.72
C LEU A 24 -13.31 16.56 -1.27
N ASN A 25 -13.01 17.82 -1.54
CA ASN A 25 -13.88 18.75 -2.22
C ASN A 25 -13.30 19.00 -3.63
N PRO A 26 -14.06 18.74 -4.71
CA PRO A 26 -13.64 19.08 -6.06
C PRO A 26 -13.18 20.54 -6.14
N GLY A 27 -11.89 20.76 -6.39
CA GLY A 27 -11.31 22.09 -6.55
C GLY A 27 -10.98 22.88 -5.27
N ARG A 28 -11.37 22.42 -4.06
CA ARG A 28 -11.00 23.08 -2.78
C ARG A 28 -10.07 22.25 -1.88
N GLY A 29 -9.69 21.05 -2.32
CA GLY A 29 -8.82 20.17 -1.55
C GLY A 29 -9.56 19.45 -0.43
N LYS A 30 -8.83 19.05 0.62
CA LYS A 30 -9.38 18.29 1.74
C LYS A 30 -10.14 19.16 2.75
N TYR A 31 -11.22 18.63 3.31
CA TYR A 31 -11.95 19.25 4.42
C TYR A 31 -12.38 18.20 5.43
N GLU A 32 -12.59 18.63 6.66
CA GLU A 32 -13.06 17.78 7.75
C GLU A 32 -14.55 18.03 7.98
N SER A 33 -15.34 16.95 8.02
CA SER A 33 -16.78 17.00 8.30
C SER A 33 -17.10 16.16 9.51
N GLU A 34 -17.91 16.70 10.42
CA GLU A 34 -18.48 15.91 11.51
C GLU A 34 -19.54 14.93 10.94
N VAL A 35 -19.56 13.73 11.50
CA VAL A 35 -20.51 12.66 11.20
C VAL A 35 -21.34 12.42 12.47
N ALA A 36 -22.53 13.00 12.51
CA ALA A 36 -23.39 13.00 13.70
C ALA A 36 -23.66 11.59 14.25
N ALA A 37 -24.04 10.65 13.38
CA ALA A 37 -24.29 9.26 13.76
C ALA A 37 -23.07 8.58 14.41
N ALA A 38 -21.86 8.87 13.93
CA ALA A 38 -20.62 8.33 14.53
C ALA A 38 -20.38 8.94 15.91
N LYS A 39 -20.65 10.24 16.08
CA LYS A 39 -20.49 10.94 17.35
C LYS A 39 -21.49 10.41 18.39
N GLU A 40 -22.77 10.36 18.03
CA GLU A 40 -23.83 9.84 18.89
C GLU A 40 -23.56 8.40 19.32
N PHE A 41 -23.14 7.54 18.38
CA PHE A 41 -22.79 6.16 18.71
C PHE A 41 -21.62 6.07 19.71
N LEU A 42 -20.60 6.91 19.55
CA LEU A 42 -19.44 6.92 20.45
C LEU A 42 -19.85 7.26 21.89
N PHE A 43 -20.84 8.15 22.07
CA PHE A 43 -21.35 8.58 23.37
C PHE A 43 -22.58 7.82 23.86
N SER A 44 -23.10 6.86 23.09
CA SER A 44 -24.33 6.10 23.41
C SER A 44 -24.21 5.13 24.60
N GLY A 45 -23.06 5.07 25.27
CA GLY A 45 -22.78 4.13 26.37
C GLY A 45 -22.49 2.69 25.93
N LYS A 46 -22.54 2.38 24.63
CA LYS A 46 -22.18 1.07 24.06
C LYS A 46 -20.67 0.77 24.09
N LEU A 47 -19.84 1.79 24.27
CA LEU A 47 -18.39 1.67 24.50
C LEU A 47 -18.09 1.80 25.99
N SER A 48 -17.35 0.84 26.55
CA SER A 48 -16.97 0.85 27.96
C SER A 48 -15.94 1.95 28.24
N SER A 49 -16.29 2.89 29.14
CA SER A 49 -15.44 3.96 29.71
C SER A 49 -14.42 4.56 28.73
N TRP A 50 -14.89 5.20 27.66
CA TRP A 50 -14.03 5.89 26.69
C TRP A 50 -13.16 6.99 27.33
N GLU A 51 -13.59 7.55 28.47
CA GLU A 51 -12.86 8.57 29.24
C GLU A 51 -11.53 8.06 29.84
N GLN A 52 -11.41 6.75 30.02
CA GLN A 52 -10.23 6.09 30.60
C GLN A 52 -9.53 5.16 29.59
N ALA A 53 -10.15 4.90 28.44
CA ALA A 53 -9.65 4.00 27.42
C ALA A 53 -8.55 4.67 26.58
N ASN A 54 -7.40 4.01 26.45
CA ASN A 54 -6.38 4.42 25.51
C ASN A 54 -6.85 4.19 24.05
N LYS A 55 -6.19 4.85 23.07
CA LYS A 55 -6.57 4.75 21.64
C LYS A 55 -6.70 3.32 21.13
N LYS A 56 -5.84 2.41 21.62
CA LYS A 56 -5.82 1.00 21.23
C LYS A 56 -7.05 0.27 21.76
N ALA A 57 -7.47 0.54 22.99
CA ALA A 57 -8.67 -0.03 23.59
C ALA A 57 -9.93 0.40 22.82
N ILE A 58 -10.05 1.69 22.47
CA ILE A 58 -11.17 2.19 21.67
C ILE A 58 -11.23 1.50 20.30
N GLN A 59 -10.09 1.41 19.59
CA GLN A 59 -10.01 0.72 18.30
C GLN A 59 -10.40 -0.75 18.40
N HIS A 60 -9.96 -1.44 19.47
CA HIS A 60 -10.27 -2.84 19.71
C HIS A 60 -11.75 -3.08 20.01
N GLN A 61 -12.34 -2.24 20.87
CA GLN A 61 -13.77 -2.30 21.17
C GLN A 61 -14.61 -2.05 19.92
N LEU A 62 -14.34 -0.97 19.17
CA LEU A 62 -15.02 -0.68 17.92
C LEU A 62 -14.86 -1.81 16.89
N TRP A 63 -13.66 -2.39 16.78
CA TRP A 63 -13.41 -3.52 15.88
C TRP A 63 -14.17 -4.79 16.29
N THR A 64 -14.35 -5.02 17.60
CA THR A 64 -15.19 -6.10 18.13
C THR A 64 -16.66 -5.83 17.82
N LEU A 65 -17.13 -4.59 18.00
CA LEU A 65 -18.50 -4.18 17.66
C LEU A 65 -18.79 -4.27 16.16
N CYS A 66 -17.78 -4.10 15.29
CA CYS A 66 -17.90 -4.37 13.85
C CYS A 66 -18.23 -5.84 13.52
N ARG A 67 -18.14 -6.75 14.49
CA ARG A 67 -18.51 -8.17 14.37
C ARG A 67 -19.78 -8.52 15.15
N SER A 68 -20.48 -7.51 15.67
CA SER A 68 -21.78 -7.71 16.31
C SER A 68 -22.77 -8.34 15.34
N THR A 69 -23.67 -9.17 15.88
CA THR A 69 -24.81 -9.73 15.16
C THR A 69 -25.80 -8.63 14.78
N GLU A 70 -25.91 -7.57 15.60
CA GLU A 70 -26.79 -6.43 15.35
C GLU A 70 -26.25 -5.55 14.21
N PRO A 71 -26.98 -5.42 13.08
CA PRO A 71 -26.52 -4.65 11.93
C PRO A 71 -26.26 -3.17 12.25
N SER A 72 -27.11 -2.55 13.08
CA SER A 72 -26.97 -1.14 13.47
C SER A 72 -25.65 -0.90 14.21
N ILE A 73 -25.36 -1.69 15.26
CA ILE A 73 -24.09 -1.59 16.00
C ILE A 73 -22.89 -1.77 15.09
N ARG A 74 -22.95 -2.79 14.22
CA ARG A 74 -21.86 -3.10 13.29
C ARG A 74 -21.57 -1.93 12.34
N SER A 75 -22.61 -1.35 11.74
CA SER A 75 -22.48 -0.23 10.80
C SER A 75 -21.94 1.03 11.46
N HIS A 76 -22.44 1.38 12.64
CA HIS A 76 -21.94 2.54 13.39
C HIS A 76 -20.48 2.36 13.83
N ALA A 77 -20.14 1.20 14.40
CA ALA A 77 -18.77 0.93 14.81
C ALA A 77 -17.79 0.99 13.63
N ALA A 78 -18.19 0.48 12.46
CA ALA A 78 -17.41 0.57 11.24
C ALA A 78 -17.27 2.04 10.78
N LEU A 79 -18.33 2.84 10.86
CA LEU A 79 -18.29 4.26 10.53
C LEU A 79 -17.31 5.03 11.41
N ASN A 80 -17.29 4.77 12.73
CA ASN A 80 -16.33 5.38 13.65
C ASN A 80 -14.88 5.04 13.28
N LEU A 81 -14.60 3.78 12.97
CA LEU A 81 -13.25 3.39 12.55
C LEU A 81 -12.87 3.98 11.19
N ARG A 82 -13.80 4.11 10.25
CA ARG A 82 -13.55 4.74 8.94
C ARG A 82 -13.23 6.23 9.08
N CYS A 83 -13.90 6.94 9.99
CA CYS A 83 -13.51 8.31 10.35
C CYS A 83 -12.04 8.35 10.78
N TYR A 84 -11.64 7.45 11.69
CA TYR A 84 -10.25 7.38 12.17
C TYR A 84 -9.27 7.03 11.04
N ILE A 85 -9.64 6.09 10.17
CA ILE A 85 -8.83 5.68 9.02
C ILE A 85 -8.63 6.85 8.05
N SER A 86 -9.66 7.66 7.77
CA SER A 86 -9.53 8.83 6.90
C SER A 86 -8.47 9.82 7.42
N TYR A 87 -8.42 10.02 8.75
CA TYR A 87 -7.39 10.83 9.38
C TYR A 87 -5.99 10.20 9.25
N ALA A 88 -5.88 8.89 9.53
CA ALA A 88 -4.61 8.18 9.45
C ALA A 88 -4.07 8.11 8.00
N ALA A 89 -4.96 7.95 7.01
CA ALA A 89 -4.63 7.94 5.59
C ALA A 89 -4.11 9.30 5.13
N LYS A 90 -4.84 10.38 5.49
CA LYS A 90 -4.40 11.76 5.24
C LYS A 90 -3.02 12.03 5.84
N GLN A 91 -2.80 11.66 7.10
CA GLN A 91 -1.50 11.84 7.75
C GLN A 91 -0.38 11.02 7.07
N SER A 92 -0.70 9.83 6.59
CA SER A 92 0.28 9.00 5.86
C SER A 92 0.67 9.64 4.53
N VAL A 93 -0.31 10.14 3.76
CA VAL A 93 -0.04 10.89 2.52
C VAL A 93 0.74 12.16 2.81
N ASP A 94 0.37 12.94 3.83
CA ASP A 94 1.11 14.15 4.24
C ASP A 94 2.61 13.83 4.44
N ARG A 95 2.92 12.71 5.10
CA ARG A 95 4.30 12.25 5.32
C ARG A 95 4.98 11.78 4.05
N LEU A 96 4.28 11.08 3.15
CA LEU A 96 4.84 10.67 1.87
C LEU A 96 5.23 11.89 1.03
N VAL A 97 4.32 12.86 0.97
CA VAL A 97 4.53 14.12 0.28
C VAL A 97 5.70 14.87 0.92
N GLU A 98 5.76 15.00 2.24
CA GLU A 98 6.87 15.67 2.93
C GLU A 98 8.21 14.96 2.72
N LYS A 99 8.23 13.63 2.77
CA LYS A 99 9.45 12.82 2.66
C LYS A 99 10.02 12.83 1.25
N TYR A 100 9.15 12.78 0.25
CA TYR A 100 9.56 12.52 -1.13
C TYR A 100 9.43 13.74 -2.05
N ILE A 101 8.56 14.70 -1.74
CA ILE A 101 8.17 15.78 -2.66
C ILE A 101 8.67 17.13 -2.16
N CYS A 102 9.68 17.65 -2.88
CA CYS A 102 10.33 18.94 -2.61
C CYS A 102 10.00 20.01 -3.66
N THR A 103 9.00 19.77 -4.52
CA THR A 103 8.67 20.62 -5.68
C THR A 103 7.59 21.66 -5.35
N SER A 104 7.46 22.71 -6.18
CA SER A 104 6.36 23.69 -6.09
C SER A 104 4.98 23.06 -6.31
N GLU A 105 4.92 21.91 -6.98
CA GLU A 105 3.69 21.15 -7.25
C GLU A 105 3.24 20.24 -6.09
N LYS A 106 3.88 20.35 -4.91
CA LYS A 106 3.59 19.53 -3.73
C LYS A 106 2.10 19.39 -3.42
N ASN A 107 1.32 20.46 -3.60
CA ASN A 107 -0.11 20.46 -3.32
C ASN A 107 -0.93 19.70 -4.37
N ILE A 108 -0.53 19.74 -5.65
CA ILE A 108 -1.19 19.02 -6.74
C ILE A 108 -1.01 17.52 -6.50
N ILE A 109 0.23 17.11 -6.27
CA ILE A 109 0.56 15.70 -6.04
C ILE A 109 -0.11 15.19 -4.76
N ALA A 110 -0.15 16.00 -3.71
CA ALA A 110 -0.86 15.64 -2.49
C ALA A 110 -2.35 15.40 -2.75
N ASN A 111 -3.00 16.24 -3.55
CA ASN A 111 -4.41 16.08 -3.92
C ASN A 111 -4.66 14.79 -4.70
N ASP A 112 -3.80 14.47 -5.67
CA ASP A 112 -3.89 13.22 -6.43
C ASP A 112 -3.74 12.01 -5.50
N LEU A 113 -2.76 12.05 -4.60
CA LEU A 113 -2.55 10.99 -3.61
C LEU A 113 -3.71 10.85 -2.63
N TYR A 114 -4.33 11.95 -2.20
CA TYR A 114 -5.52 11.86 -1.36
C TYR A 114 -6.69 11.22 -2.12
N SER A 115 -6.83 11.47 -3.43
CA SER A 115 -7.94 10.92 -4.23
C SER A 115 -7.97 9.38 -4.22
N CYS A 116 -6.81 8.75 -4.08
CA CYS A 116 -6.66 7.30 -3.99
C CYS A 116 -7.00 6.69 -2.62
N VAL A 117 -6.94 7.47 -1.54
CA VAL A 117 -7.03 6.95 -0.16
C VAL A 117 -8.15 7.57 0.67
N LEU A 118 -8.66 8.72 0.23
CA LEU A 118 -9.86 9.40 0.73
C LEU A 118 -10.98 9.30 -0.32
N ASP A 119 -11.07 8.13 -0.96
CA ASP A 119 -12.10 7.73 -1.92
C ASP A 119 -13.46 7.45 -1.25
N ASP A 120 -13.48 7.56 0.07
CA ASP A 120 -14.64 7.36 0.91
C ASP A 120 -15.20 8.69 1.42
N GLU A 121 -16.28 9.16 0.80
CA GLU A 121 -17.00 10.33 1.30
C GLU A 121 -17.80 10.04 2.59
N GLY A 122 -17.75 8.83 3.13
CA GLY A 122 -18.56 8.38 4.27
C GLY A 122 -20.02 8.11 3.92
N LYS A 123 -20.44 8.47 2.70
CA LYS A 123 -21.82 8.33 2.20
C LYS A 123 -22.29 6.88 2.18
N LEU A 124 -21.40 5.93 1.84
CA LEU A 124 -21.73 4.51 1.73
C LEU A 124 -22.36 3.89 2.98
N LEU A 125 -21.95 4.32 4.19
CA LEU A 125 -22.54 3.84 5.44
C LEU A 125 -23.60 4.81 5.99
N GLN A 126 -23.55 6.09 5.63
CA GLN A 126 -24.62 7.03 5.97
C GLN A 126 -25.95 6.60 5.34
N PHE A 127 -25.94 6.15 4.08
CA PHE A 127 -27.11 5.55 3.44
C PHE A 127 -27.60 4.25 4.10
N VAL A 128 -26.72 3.46 4.75
CA VAL A 128 -27.10 2.25 5.50
C VAL A 128 -27.81 2.58 6.81
N LEU A 129 -27.47 3.72 7.40
CA LEU A 129 -27.97 4.15 8.71
C LEU A 129 -29.22 5.01 8.62
N GLU A 130 -29.43 5.70 7.49
CA GLU A 130 -30.57 6.61 7.26
C GLU A 130 -31.76 5.93 6.52
N ASP A 131 -31.55 4.77 5.88
CA ASP A 131 -32.60 4.07 5.12
C ASP A 131 -33.31 3.02 6.00
N ASP A 132 -34.36 3.45 6.72
CA ASP A 132 -35.37 2.54 7.29
C ASP A 132 -36.12 1.74 6.20
N ASP A 133 -35.98 2.14 4.92
CA ASP A 133 -36.81 1.74 3.80
C ASP A 133 -36.06 0.88 2.75
N LYS A 134 -35.32 -0.14 3.22
CA LYS A 134 -34.98 -1.40 2.51
C LYS A 134 -34.36 -1.34 1.09
N ARG A 135 -33.98 -0.20 0.51
CA ARG A 135 -33.64 -0.12 -0.93
C ARG A 135 -32.18 -0.38 -1.25
N LEU A 136 -31.25 -0.15 -0.31
CA LEU A 136 -29.82 -0.44 -0.47
C LEU A 136 -29.28 -1.22 0.74
N LYS A 137 -29.24 -2.55 0.63
CA LYS A 137 -28.60 -3.39 1.66
C LYS A 137 -27.14 -3.61 1.26
N PHE A 138 -26.23 -3.14 2.10
CA PHE A 138 -24.81 -3.44 1.93
C PHE A 138 -24.50 -4.72 2.68
N ALA A 139 -24.05 -5.75 1.96
CA ALA A 139 -23.58 -6.99 2.53
C ALA A 139 -22.07 -7.07 2.37
N LEU A 140 -21.37 -7.54 3.39
CA LEU A 140 -20.01 -8.02 3.22
C LEU A 140 -20.12 -9.49 2.81
N ASP A 141 -19.51 -9.87 1.70
CA ASP A 141 -19.42 -11.29 1.33
C ASP A 141 -18.49 -12.05 2.30
N GLU A 142 -18.38 -13.36 2.13
CA GLU A 142 -17.50 -14.22 2.95
C GLU A 142 -16.01 -13.81 2.87
N ARG A 143 -15.65 -12.96 1.91
CA ARG A 143 -14.30 -12.39 1.70
C ARG A 143 -14.22 -10.92 2.11
N GLN A 144 -15.24 -10.41 2.82
CA GLN A 144 -15.37 -9.02 3.26
C GLN A 144 -15.37 -7.98 2.13
N ARG A 145 -15.88 -8.35 0.96
CA ARG A 145 -16.13 -7.42 -0.15
C ARG A 145 -17.47 -6.76 0.01
N LEU A 146 -17.53 -5.46 -0.25
CA LEU A 146 -18.76 -4.70 -0.22
C LEU A 146 -19.63 -5.08 -1.41
N LEU A 147 -20.77 -5.70 -1.15
CA LEU A 147 -21.83 -5.96 -2.11
C LEU A 147 -22.96 -4.99 -1.87
N VAL A 148 -23.40 -4.32 -2.93
CA VAL A 148 -24.59 -3.47 -2.88
C VAL A 148 -25.75 -4.31 -3.40
N ILE A 149 -26.75 -4.54 -2.57
CA ILE A 149 -28.02 -5.14 -2.97
C ILE A 149 -28.88 -4.00 -3.48
N ASN A 150 -28.96 -3.90 -4.79
CA ASN A 150 -29.89 -3.03 -5.48
C ASN A 150 -31.15 -3.88 -5.75
N GLY A 151 -32.32 -3.30 -6.01
CA GLY A 151 -33.52 -4.05 -6.43
C GLY A 151 -33.37 -4.90 -7.71
N LYS A 152 -32.17 -4.91 -8.31
CA LYS A 152 -31.77 -5.71 -9.49
C LYS A 152 -30.76 -6.84 -9.17
N GLY A 153 -30.37 -7.04 -7.90
CA GLY A 153 -29.41 -8.07 -7.47
C GLY A 153 -28.16 -7.52 -6.76
N LEU A 154 -27.23 -8.42 -6.44
CA LEU A 154 -25.93 -8.09 -5.81
C LEU A 154 -24.97 -7.53 -6.86
N GLN A 155 -24.56 -6.28 -6.71
CA GLN A 155 -23.54 -5.66 -7.55
C GLN A 155 -22.26 -5.41 -6.74
N ALA A 156 -21.12 -5.87 -7.26
CA ALA A 156 -19.81 -5.55 -6.71
C ALA A 156 -19.51 -4.07 -7.02
N VAL A 157 -19.34 -3.27 -5.98
CA VAL A 157 -18.89 -1.88 -6.09
C VAL A 157 -17.41 -1.83 -5.73
N SER A 158 -16.66 -0.92 -6.37
CA SER A 158 -15.26 -0.69 -6.01
C SER A 158 -15.19 -0.39 -4.51
N GLN A 159 -14.42 -1.19 -3.78
CA GLN A 159 -14.36 -1.12 -2.33
C GLN A 159 -13.49 0.08 -1.94
N PRO A 160 -14.02 1.03 -1.14
CA PRO A 160 -13.22 2.17 -0.71
C PRO A 160 -11.98 1.73 0.07
N PHE A 161 -10.91 2.53 0.00
CA PHE A 161 -9.66 2.29 0.71
C PHE A 161 -9.89 2.05 2.21
N SER A 162 -10.78 2.84 2.83
CA SER A 162 -11.10 2.69 4.25
C SER A 162 -11.66 1.30 4.61
N PHE A 163 -12.41 0.67 3.69
CA PHE A 163 -12.91 -0.69 3.86
C PHE A 163 -11.80 -1.73 3.69
N LYS A 164 -10.88 -1.55 2.73
CA LYS A 164 -9.71 -2.43 2.56
C LYS A 164 -8.84 -2.45 3.82
N VAL A 165 -8.67 -1.29 4.46
CA VAL A 165 -7.97 -1.17 5.75
C VAL A 165 -8.68 -1.98 6.83
N LEU A 166 -10.00 -1.79 7.00
CA LEU A 166 -10.76 -2.53 8.01
C LEU A 166 -10.78 -4.04 7.78
N ALA A 167 -10.90 -4.46 6.52
CA ALA A 167 -11.03 -5.87 6.18
C ALA A 167 -9.78 -6.68 6.50
N THR A 168 -8.62 -6.02 6.45
CA THR A 168 -7.31 -6.64 6.65
C THR A 168 -6.71 -6.33 8.02
N PHE A 169 -7.36 -5.48 8.82
CA PHE A 169 -6.87 -5.10 10.15
C PHE A 169 -7.23 -6.14 11.22
N GLU A 170 -6.20 -6.61 11.93
CA GLU A 170 -6.32 -7.57 13.03
C GLU A 170 -5.69 -7.00 14.32
N PRO A 171 -6.48 -6.55 15.30
CA PRO A 171 -5.96 -5.87 16.49
C PRO A 171 -5.26 -6.84 17.47
N ASN A 172 -5.56 -8.15 17.38
CA ASN A 172 -4.99 -9.19 18.24
C ASN A 172 -3.74 -9.86 17.65
N HIS A 173 -3.26 -9.42 16.48
CA HIS A 173 -2.04 -10.00 15.92
C HIS A 173 -0.85 -9.72 16.84
N SER A 174 0.05 -10.70 16.99
CA SER A 174 1.15 -10.78 17.96
C SER A 174 2.13 -9.59 17.99
N GLN A 175 2.04 -8.67 17.03
CA GLN A 175 2.89 -7.47 16.92
C GLN A 175 2.25 -6.17 17.42
N GLY A 176 0.99 -6.19 17.87
CA GLY A 176 0.37 -5.05 18.53
C GLY A 176 0.25 -3.78 17.69
N ARG A 177 0.21 -3.89 16.34
CA ARG A 177 0.08 -2.73 15.44
C ARG A 177 -1.25 -2.02 15.67
N ASN A 178 -1.19 -0.71 15.86
CA ASN A 178 -2.39 0.12 15.94
C ASN A 178 -2.96 0.40 14.53
N LEU A 179 -4.21 0.83 14.47
CA LEU A 179 -4.92 1.05 13.20
C LEU A 179 -4.25 2.12 12.33
N ALA A 180 -3.61 3.13 12.93
CA ALA A 180 -2.93 4.19 12.17
C ALA A 180 -1.68 3.66 11.44
N ASN A 181 -0.88 2.82 12.09
CA ASN A 181 0.28 2.19 11.47
C ASN A 181 -0.15 1.25 10.35
N TRP A 182 -1.22 0.48 10.56
CA TRP A 182 -1.79 -0.39 9.53
C TRP A 182 -2.30 0.40 8.32
N THR A 183 -3.02 1.48 8.58
CA THR A 183 -3.48 2.40 7.52
C THR A 183 -2.29 2.96 6.74
N SER A 184 -1.26 3.45 7.44
CA SER A 184 -0.07 4.01 6.79
C SER A 184 0.69 2.99 5.95
N LEU A 185 0.70 1.72 6.35
CA LEU A 185 1.28 0.65 5.57
C LEU A 185 0.49 0.46 4.27
N LEU A 186 -0.83 0.39 4.37
CA LEU A 186 -1.69 0.18 3.21
C LEU A 186 -1.65 1.36 2.23
N VAL A 187 -1.58 2.61 2.71
CA VAL A 187 -1.38 3.79 1.84
C VAL A 187 -0.11 3.63 0.99
N LYS A 188 1.01 3.23 1.60
CA LYS A 188 2.26 2.99 0.87
C LYS A 188 2.16 1.84 -0.12
N GLN A 189 1.33 0.84 0.17
CA GLN A 189 1.16 -0.34 -0.66
C GLN A 189 0.16 -0.13 -1.80
N GLU A 190 -0.68 0.90 -1.72
CA GLU A 190 -1.76 1.17 -2.66
C GLU A 190 -1.21 1.35 -4.09
N PRO A 191 -1.69 0.55 -5.08
CA PRO A 191 -1.16 0.59 -6.44
C PRO A 191 -1.29 1.96 -7.09
N GLU A 192 -2.40 2.65 -6.89
CA GLU A 192 -2.63 3.99 -7.45
C GLU A 192 -1.69 5.02 -6.83
N VAL A 193 -1.48 4.99 -5.51
CA VAL A 193 -0.47 5.83 -4.82
C VAL A 193 0.92 5.58 -5.42
N LYS A 194 1.31 4.32 -5.62
CA LYS A 194 2.59 3.97 -6.25
C LYS A 194 2.68 4.45 -7.70
N LEU A 195 1.58 4.40 -8.44
CA LEU A 195 1.51 4.81 -9.83
C LEU A 195 1.66 6.33 -9.94
N ILE A 196 0.90 7.10 -9.16
CA ILE A 196 1.00 8.56 -9.08
C ILE A 196 2.41 8.98 -8.66
N LEU A 197 2.96 8.36 -7.63
CA LEU A 197 4.34 8.63 -7.22
C LEU A 197 5.31 8.40 -8.39
N ARG A 198 5.14 7.31 -9.17
CA ARG A 198 5.98 7.04 -10.36
C ARG A 198 5.78 8.06 -11.48
N GLU A 199 4.54 8.47 -11.77
CA GLU A 199 4.23 9.50 -12.78
C GLU A 199 4.91 10.82 -12.44
N TYR A 200 4.97 11.15 -11.16
CA TYR A 200 5.69 12.32 -10.66
C TYR A 200 7.21 12.10 -10.49
N GLY A 201 7.76 10.99 -11.00
CA GLY A 201 9.19 10.69 -10.96
C GLY A 201 9.70 10.15 -9.62
N PHE A 202 8.81 9.97 -8.65
CA PHE A 202 9.09 9.36 -7.35
C PHE A 202 8.94 7.86 -7.45
N HIS A 203 10.04 7.19 -7.77
CA HIS A 203 10.11 5.78 -7.50
C HIS A 203 10.17 5.56 -5.97
N PRO A 204 9.31 4.70 -5.39
CA PRO A 204 9.47 4.25 -4.00
C PRO A 204 10.79 3.49 -3.76
N ASP A 205 11.53 3.25 -4.83
CA ASP A 205 12.89 2.75 -4.80
C ASP A 205 13.81 3.61 -3.91
N SER A 206 14.69 2.95 -3.16
CA SER A 206 15.66 3.56 -2.24
C SER A 206 16.43 4.75 -2.84
N LEU A 207 16.86 5.69 -1.96
CA LEU A 207 17.79 6.80 -2.29
C LEU A 207 18.90 6.36 -3.25
N TRP A 208 19.40 5.15 -3.03
CA TRP A 208 20.40 4.47 -3.85
C TRP A 208 19.99 4.32 -5.32
N ARG A 209 18.78 3.83 -5.60
CA ARG A 209 18.31 3.56 -6.96
C ARG A 209 17.96 4.86 -7.69
N PHE A 210 17.41 5.85 -6.99
CA PHE A 210 17.23 7.20 -7.53
C PHE A 210 18.56 7.80 -7.99
N LEU A 211 19.53 7.89 -7.10
CA LEU A 211 20.83 8.51 -7.40
C LEU A 211 21.65 7.70 -8.42
N SER A 212 21.49 6.38 -8.47
CA SER A 212 22.17 5.57 -9.49
C SER A 212 21.71 5.87 -10.92
N LYS A 213 20.50 6.42 -11.12
CA LYS A 213 19.97 6.79 -12.44
C LYS A 213 20.44 8.18 -12.91
N VAL A 214 20.78 9.08 -11.99
CA VAL A 214 21.17 10.47 -12.29
C VAL A 214 22.48 10.49 -13.07
N LYS A 215 22.43 10.95 -14.31
CA LYS A 215 23.56 11.03 -15.25
C LYS A 215 24.53 12.17 -14.87
N PRO A 216 25.87 11.96 -14.87
CA PRO A 216 26.87 13.00 -14.62
C PRO A 216 26.66 14.23 -15.51
N GLU A 217 26.22 14.02 -16.74
CA GLU A 217 25.92 15.04 -17.72
C GLU A 217 24.77 15.96 -17.24
N GLN A 218 23.81 15.42 -16.47
CA GLN A 218 22.73 16.23 -15.87
C GLN A 218 23.26 17.14 -14.75
N LEU A 219 24.25 16.69 -13.97
CA LEU A 219 24.89 17.52 -12.95
C LEU A 219 25.79 18.61 -13.55
N GLN A 220 26.48 18.31 -14.65
CA GLN A 220 27.28 19.28 -15.39
C GLN A 220 26.39 20.31 -16.11
N TYR A 221 25.22 19.91 -16.61
CA TYR A 221 24.25 20.85 -17.16
C TYR A 221 23.72 21.81 -16.07
N LEU A 222 23.51 21.32 -14.84
CA LEU A 222 23.16 22.16 -13.70
C LEU A 222 24.26 23.17 -13.32
N GLU A 223 25.53 22.85 -13.56
CA GLU A 223 26.64 23.81 -13.40
C GLU A 223 26.52 25.00 -14.36
N GLN A 224 26.17 24.72 -15.61
CA GLN A 224 26.07 25.74 -16.66
C GLN A 224 24.85 26.65 -16.46
N GLN A 225 23.76 26.11 -15.90
CA GLN A 225 22.50 26.85 -15.71
C GLN A 225 22.42 27.60 -14.36
N PHE A 226 23.16 27.18 -13.33
CA PHE A 226 23.06 27.75 -11.99
C PHE A 226 24.43 28.20 -11.46
N SER A 227 24.69 29.51 -11.53
CA SER A 227 25.95 30.15 -11.09
C SER A 227 26.23 30.05 -9.59
N ASP A 228 25.27 29.60 -8.78
CA ASP A 228 25.38 29.51 -7.32
C ASP A 228 26.14 28.26 -6.82
N LEU A 229 26.47 27.32 -7.72
CA LEU A 229 27.30 26.17 -7.38
C LEU A 229 28.73 26.41 -7.80
N SER A 230 29.65 26.33 -6.84
CA SER A 230 31.07 26.26 -7.17
C SER A 230 31.35 24.97 -7.95
N ALA A 231 32.18 25.07 -8.99
CA ALA A 231 32.63 23.93 -9.80
C ALA A 231 33.13 22.76 -8.92
N ASN A 232 33.78 23.09 -7.80
CA ASN A 232 34.27 22.12 -6.83
C ASN A 232 33.14 21.27 -6.20
N LYS A 233 31.99 21.87 -5.91
CA LYS A 233 30.85 21.17 -5.30
C LYS A 233 30.17 20.23 -6.30
N ILE A 234 30.15 20.59 -7.58
CA ILE A 234 29.61 19.75 -8.64
C ILE A 234 30.56 18.61 -8.95
N ALA A 235 31.86 18.88 -9.07
CA ALA A 235 32.88 17.85 -9.19
C ALA A 235 32.77 16.82 -8.04
N TYR A 236 32.60 17.30 -6.81
CA TYR A 236 32.36 16.46 -5.64
C TYR A 236 31.09 15.59 -5.77
N HIS A 237 29.94 16.17 -6.15
CA HIS A 237 28.70 15.41 -6.35
C HIS A 237 28.82 14.37 -7.48
N VAL A 238 29.47 14.73 -8.60
CA VAL A 238 29.69 13.83 -9.74
C VAL A 238 30.56 12.64 -9.31
N GLN A 239 31.64 12.88 -8.56
CA GLN A 239 32.48 11.82 -8.02
C GLN A 239 31.69 10.92 -7.07
N LEU A 240 30.90 11.50 -6.15
CA LEU A 240 30.07 10.73 -5.21
C LEU A 240 29.06 9.82 -5.93
N LEU A 241 28.38 10.33 -6.97
CA LEU A 241 27.45 9.55 -7.78
C LEU A 241 28.15 8.49 -8.64
N THR A 242 29.35 8.79 -9.13
CA THR A 242 30.17 7.84 -9.90
C THR A 242 30.58 6.66 -9.01
N ALA A 243 31.07 6.93 -7.81
CA ALA A 243 31.38 5.90 -6.81
C ALA A 243 30.14 5.04 -6.48
N LEU A 244 28.98 5.67 -6.27
CA LEU A 244 27.72 4.97 -6.01
C LEU A 244 27.36 4.01 -7.15
N ARG A 245 27.47 4.46 -8.41
CA ARG A 245 27.20 3.64 -9.58
C ARG A 245 28.17 2.47 -9.72
N GLN A 246 29.47 2.71 -9.50
CA GLN A 246 30.50 1.66 -9.56
C GLN A 246 30.23 0.57 -8.53
N VAL A 247 29.92 0.94 -7.28
CA VAL A 247 29.57 -0.01 -6.21
C VAL A 247 28.30 -0.78 -6.59
N ASN A 248 27.28 -0.10 -7.11
CA ASN A 248 26.04 -0.75 -7.54
C ASN A 248 26.26 -1.72 -8.71
N GLN A 249 27.10 -1.37 -9.68
CA GLN A 249 27.43 -2.22 -10.82
C GLN A 249 28.27 -3.43 -10.39
N ARG A 250 29.27 -3.26 -9.52
CA ARG A 250 30.04 -4.36 -8.94
C ARG A 250 29.13 -5.31 -8.18
N HIS A 251 28.25 -4.77 -7.34
CA HIS A 251 27.29 -5.56 -6.57
C HIS A 251 26.37 -6.39 -7.47
N ARG A 252 25.81 -5.80 -8.54
CA ARG A 252 24.99 -6.53 -9.51
C ARG A 252 25.77 -7.64 -10.23
N ARG A 253 27.04 -7.40 -10.60
CA ARG A 253 27.90 -8.42 -11.22
C ARG A 253 28.18 -9.59 -10.26
N GLU A 254 28.36 -9.32 -8.97
CA GLU A 254 28.53 -10.35 -7.95
C GLU A 254 27.25 -11.17 -7.74
N GLN A 255 26.08 -10.51 -7.71
CA GLN A 255 24.78 -11.19 -7.59
C GLN A 255 24.47 -12.12 -8.77
N LEU A 256 24.90 -11.77 -9.98
CA LEU A 256 24.73 -12.63 -11.17
C LEU A 256 25.62 -13.89 -11.14
N LYS A 257 26.74 -13.84 -10.40
CA LYS A 257 27.65 -14.98 -10.24
C LYS A 257 27.20 -15.93 -9.12
N SER A 258 26.45 -15.45 -8.13
CA SER A 258 25.87 -16.28 -7.07
C SER A 258 24.59 -16.99 -7.54
N LYS A 259 24.61 -18.33 -7.59
CA LYS A 259 23.43 -19.15 -7.92
C LYS A 259 22.41 -19.27 -6.76
N SER A 260 22.72 -18.79 -5.56
CA SER A 260 21.83 -18.87 -4.40
C SER A 260 20.92 -17.66 -4.27
N GLN A 261 19.62 -17.91 -4.06
CA GLN A 261 18.59 -16.90 -3.88
C GLN A 261 18.77 -16.07 -2.59
N ASP A 262 19.41 -16.64 -1.57
CA ASP A 262 19.69 -16.01 -0.27
C ASP A 262 20.71 -14.86 -0.31
N GLN A 263 21.55 -14.75 -1.35
CA GLN A 263 22.53 -13.66 -1.45
C GLN A 263 22.04 -12.44 -2.24
N ARG A 264 20.84 -12.49 -2.83
CA ARG A 264 20.29 -11.42 -3.68
C ARG A 264 19.76 -10.21 -2.88
N GLU A 265 19.58 -10.36 -1.57
CA GLU A 265 19.14 -9.28 -0.66
C GLU A 265 20.24 -8.82 0.32
N LYS A 266 21.46 -8.53 -0.17
CA LYS A 266 22.39 -7.77 0.68
C LYS A 266 21.80 -6.38 0.92
N LYS A 267 21.41 -6.11 2.18
CA LYS A 267 20.76 -4.86 2.64
C LYS A 267 21.55 -3.62 2.20
N HIS A 268 20.83 -2.53 1.95
CA HIS A 268 21.38 -1.20 1.63
C HIS A 268 22.56 -0.76 2.52
N ASP A 269 22.57 -1.17 3.78
CA ASP A 269 23.63 -0.84 4.74
C ASP A 269 24.99 -1.48 4.37
N HIS A 270 25.00 -2.61 3.67
CA HIS A 270 26.23 -3.20 3.13
C HIS A 270 26.78 -2.36 1.97
N LEU A 271 25.90 -1.85 1.09
CA LEU A 271 26.29 -0.99 -0.02
C LEU A 271 26.90 0.34 0.46
N PHE A 272 26.35 0.92 1.53
CA PHE A 272 26.93 2.11 2.16
C PHE A 272 28.32 1.84 2.74
N LYS A 273 28.55 0.66 3.35
CA LYS A 273 29.90 0.27 3.81
C LYS A 273 30.87 0.13 2.64
N MET A 274 30.47 -0.56 1.58
CA MET A 274 31.30 -0.67 0.37
C MET A 274 31.64 0.70 -0.23
N MET A 275 30.71 1.67 -0.19
CA MET A 275 31.02 3.03 -0.61
C MET A 275 32.03 3.72 0.32
N LEU A 276 31.90 3.58 1.63
CA LEU A 276 32.89 4.16 2.57
C LEU A 276 34.30 3.60 2.36
N ASP A 277 34.42 2.37 1.86
CA ASP A 277 35.72 1.77 1.52
C ASP A 277 36.28 2.27 0.17
N GLU A 278 35.41 2.68 -0.76
CA GLU A 278 35.79 3.14 -2.10
C GLU A 278 36.00 4.67 -2.20
N LEU A 279 35.29 5.46 -1.40
CA LEU A 279 35.36 6.93 -1.43
C LEU A 279 36.75 7.51 -1.07
N PRO A 280 37.50 6.97 -0.10
CA PRO A 280 38.86 7.44 0.20
C PRO A 280 39.81 7.30 -0.99
N LYS A 281 39.59 6.30 -1.85
CA LYS A 281 40.39 6.09 -3.07
C LYS A 281 40.14 7.16 -4.13
N GLN A 282 39.04 7.90 -4.01
CA GLN A 282 38.67 9.02 -4.86
C GLN A 282 38.87 10.36 -4.15
N SER A 283 39.67 10.38 -3.07
CA SER A 283 39.96 11.57 -2.25
C SER A 283 38.73 12.20 -1.59
N ILE A 284 37.64 11.44 -1.42
CA ILE A 284 36.44 11.87 -0.70
C ILE A 284 36.46 11.29 0.72
N ALA A 285 36.57 12.15 1.71
CA ALA A 285 36.50 11.76 3.11
C ALA A 285 35.06 11.92 3.65
N ILE A 286 34.40 10.80 3.96
CA ILE A 286 33.11 10.78 4.68
C ILE A 286 33.25 9.83 5.87
N ALA A 287 33.03 10.34 7.08
CA ALA A 287 33.38 9.65 8.31
C ALA A 287 32.43 8.50 8.71
N SER A 288 31.20 8.45 8.17
CA SER A 288 30.20 7.45 8.58
C SER A 288 29.12 7.19 7.53
N THR A 289 28.42 6.07 7.69
CA THR A 289 27.28 5.71 6.82
C THR A 289 26.12 6.69 6.96
N LYS A 290 25.92 7.25 8.16
CA LYS A 290 24.93 8.30 8.42
C LYS A 290 25.29 9.58 7.66
N ALA A 291 26.54 10.05 7.77
CA ALA A 291 27.00 11.22 7.04
C ALA A 291 26.91 11.02 5.51
N LEU A 292 27.22 9.81 5.02
CA LEU A 292 27.05 9.45 3.60
C LEU A 292 25.57 9.51 3.17
N LYS A 293 24.66 8.94 3.96
CA LYS A 293 23.21 9.02 3.70
C LYS A 293 22.74 10.48 3.68
N ASP A 294 23.17 11.27 4.64
CA ASP A 294 22.82 12.70 4.74
C ASP A 294 23.31 13.46 3.51
N GLU A 295 24.54 13.24 3.04
CA GLU A 295 25.03 13.91 1.83
C GLU A 295 24.33 13.47 0.55
N LEU A 296 24.08 12.17 0.40
CA LEU A 296 23.30 11.66 -0.73
C LEU A 296 21.86 12.22 -0.69
N GLN A 297 21.28 12.41 0.49
CA GLN A 297 19.98 13.06 0.65
C GLN A 297 20.05 14.55 0.30
N LYS A 298 21.13 15.26 0.63
CA LYS A 298 21.35 16.64 0.18
C LYS A 298 21.43 16.73 -1.34
N ILE A 299 22.15 15.82 -2.00
CA ILE A 299 22.22 15.74 -3.47
C ILE A 299 20.83 15.48 -4.05
N ARG A 300 20.09 14.51 -3.51
CA ARG A 300 18.71 14.24 -3.93
C ARG A 300 17.83 15.47 -3.78
N ASN A 301 17.84 16.11 -2.61
CA ASN A 301 17.03 17.29 -2.34
C ASN A 301 17.41 18.46 -3.27
N PHE A 302 18.71 18.60 -3.57
CA PHE A 302 19.20 19.56 -4.53
C PHE A 302 18.66 19.27 -5.94
N LEU A 303 18.81 18.04 -6.43
CA LEU A 303 18.30 17.61 -7.73
C LEU A 303 16.77 17.78 -7.84
N CYS A 304 16.02 17.43 -6.79
CA CYS A 304 14.57 17.57 -6.75
C CYS A 304 14.07 19.03 -6.69
N LYS A 305 14.92 20.00 -6.33
CA LYS A 305 14.59 21.43 -6.35
C LYS A 305 14.79 22.05 -7.73
N GLN A 306 15.47 21.34 -8.64
CA GLN A 306 15.72 21.85 -9.98
C GLN A 306 14.51 21.64 -10.89
N PRO A 307 14.34 22.46 -11.94
CA PRO A 307 13.27 22.29 -12.92
C PRO A 307 13.26 20.88 -13.50
N ARG A 308 12.05 20.30 -13.69
CA ARG A 308 11.84 18.91 -14.13
C ARG A 308 12.59 18.54 -15.42
N GLU A 309 12.78 19.51 -16.30
CA GLU A 309 13.52 19.39 -17.56
C GLU A 309 14.92 18.79 -17.37
N ILE A 310 15.51 18.93 -16.18
CA ILE A 310 16.89 18.53 -15.89
C ILE A 310 16.96 17.16 -15.19
N CYS A 311 15.92 16.78 -14.43
CA CYS A 311 15.98 15.61 -13.55
C CYS A 311 15.52 14.30 -14.20
N LEU A 312 14.72 14.35 -15.27
CA LEU A 312 14.14 13.16 -15.94
C LEU A 312 13.95 13.35 -17.46
N SER A 313 14.95 13.88 -18.17
CA SER A 313 14.85 13.98 -19.64
C SER A 313 14.98 12.61 -20.32
N GLU A 314 13.84 11.96 -20.53
CA GLU A 314 13.58 11.31 -21.82
C GLU A 314 12.62 12.12 -22.71
N SER A 315 12.13 13.28 -22.26
CA SER A 315 11.37 14.15 -23.15
C SER A 315 11.42 15.60 -22.69
N LEU A 316 12.01 16.46 -23.53
CA LEU A 316 11.70 17.88 -23.55
C LEU A 316 10.25 18.01 -24.02
N GLU A 317 9.37 18.57 -23.20
CA GLU A 317 8.46 19.67 -23.58
C GLU A 317 7.42 19.97 -22.48
N GLN A 318 7.21 21.27 -22.26
CA GLN A 318 6.07 21.96 -21.63
C GLN A 318 6.22 22.50 -20.19
N LYS A 319 6.11 23.84 -20.16
CA LYS A 319 6.19 24.84 -19.09
C LYS A 319 4.98 24.77 -18.14
N ILE A 320 5.13 25.23 -16.88
CA ILE A 320 4.57 26.50 -16.35
C ILE A 320 4.85 26.69 -14.84
N SER A 321 5.09 27.96 -14.52
CA SER A 321 5.34 28.70 -13.27
C SER A 321 4.39 28.49 -12.06
N GLY A 322 4.89 28.74 -10.83
CA GLY A 322 4.06 29.19 -9.70
C GLY A 322 4.67 29.00 -8.29
N ASN A 323 5.11 30.10 -7.67
CA ASN A 323 5.71 30.21 -6.32
C ASN A 323 4.70 30.06 -5.16
N PHE A 324 4.95 29.19 -4.17
CA PHE A 324 4.43 29.35 -2.79
C PHE A 324 5.36 28.70 -1.73
N LYS A 325 5.66 29.43 -0.65
CA LYS A 325 6.37 28.97 0.56
C LYS A 325 5.35 28.76 1.70
N ILE A 326 5.35 27.59 2.33
CA ILE A 326 4.70 27.38 3.65
C ILE A 326 5.62 26.48 4.51
N HIS A 327 5.94 26.98 5.70
CA HIS A 327 6.70 26.32 6.76
C HIS A 327 5.72 25.59 7.68
N PHE A 328 6.00 24.35 8.10
CA PHE A 328 5.34 23.74 9.26
C PHE A 328 6.26 22.78 10.02
N ASP A 329 5.99 22.74 11.31
CA ASP A 329 6.76 22.11 12.38
C ASP A 329 6.80 20.58 12.34
N LYS A 330 7.91 20.08 12.85
CA LYS A 330 8.36 18.69 12.87
C LYS A 330 7.78 17.94 14.09
N PRO A 331 7.12 16.77 13.93
CA PRO A 331 6.94 15.84 15.03
C PRO A 331 7.84 14.60 14.87
N GLU A 332 8.42 14.19 15.99
CA GLU A 332 9.32 13.04 16.15
C GLU A 332 8.61 11.70 15.90
N PHE A 333 9.05 10.95 14.89
CA PHE A 333 8.85 9.50 14.79
C PHE A 333 10.05 8.87 14.06
N ASN A 334 11.06 8.44 14.82
CA ASN A 334 12.14 7.59 14.32
C ASN A 334 11.61 6.14 14.17
N ASP A 335 12.14 5.38 13.20
CA ASP A 335 11.99 3.91 12.98
C ASP A 335 10.93 3.32 12.03
N LEU A 336 10.33 4.12 11.13
CA LEU A 336 9.45 3.58 10.08
C LEU A 336 10.14 2.68 9.03
N GLU A 337 11.46 2.77 8.86
CA GLU A 337 12.22 2.01 7.85
C GLU A 337 12.68 0.63 8.38
N GLU A 338 12.92 0.52 9.69
CA GLU A 338 13.09 -0.75 10.42
C GLU A 338 11.79 -1.57 10.42
N LEU A 339 10.65 -0.88 10.55
CA LEU A 339 9.33 -1.50 10.55
C LEU A 339 9.00 -2.17 9.21
N GLU A 340 9.24 -1.48 8.10
CA GLU A 340 9.00 -1.99 6.74
C GLU A 340 9.87 -3.23 6.43
N LYS A 341 11.11 -3.28 6.96
CA LYS A 341 11.98 -4.46 6.84
C LYS A 341 11.45 -5.67 7.62
N ARG A 342 10.88 -5.47 8.82
CA ARG A 342 10.27 -6.59 9.59
C ARG A 342 9.02 -7.12 8.91
N GLU A 343 8.27 -6.26 8.23
CA GLU A 343 7.01 -6.61 7.55
C GLU A 343 7.21 -7.45 6.30
N ILE A 344 8.24 -7.15 5.50
CA ILE A 344 8.60 -7.97 4.34
C ILE A 344 9.03 -9.38 4.78
N ALA A 345 9.81 -9.47 5.86
CA ALA A 345 10.24 -10.76 6.41
C ALA A 345 9.05 -11.58 6.95
N GLU A 346 8.11 -10.93 7.64
CA GLU A 346 6.94 -11.60 8.20
C GLU A 346 5.91 -11.99 7.12
N PHE A 347 5.72 -11.17 6.09
CA PHE A 347 4.88 -11.53 4.95
C PHE A 347 5.43 -12.75 4.22
N HIS A 348 6.75 -12.81 4.00
CA HIS A 348 7.42 -14.00 3.48
C HIS A 348 7.17 -15.23 4.36
N TYR A 349 7.29 -15.07 5.69
CA TYR A 349 7.03 -16.15 6.63
C TYR A 349 5.58 -16.67 6.55
N ARG A 350 4.57 -15.78 6.45
CA ARG A 350 3.15 -16.18 6.31
C ARG A 350 2.86 -16.91 5.01
N ILE A 351 3.44 -16.43 3.89
CA ILE A 351 3.33 -17.12 2.60
C ILE A 351 3.85 -18.56 2.75
N GLN A 352 4.98 -18.73 3.41
CA GLN A 352 5.63 -20.04 3.58
C GLN A 352 4.84 -20.98 4.51
N GLN A 353 4.33 -20.48 5.63
CA GLN A 353 3.70 -21.32 6.66
C GLN A 353 2.21 -21.60 6.42
N GLN A 354 1.48 -20.66 5.81
CA GLN A 354 0.01 -20.77 5.70
C GLN A 354 -0.43 -20.98 4.26
N PHE A 355 0.10 -20.17 3.34
CA PHE A 355 -0.35 -20.19 1.96
C PHE A 355 0.21 -21.39 1.20
N GLN A 356 1.49 -21.71 1.37
CA GLN A 356 2.16 -22.78 0.64
C GLN A 356 1.55 -24.17 0.92
N PRO A 357 1.28 -24.56 2.19
CA PRO A 357 0.66 -25.85 2.48
C PRO A 357 -0.78 -25.94 1.97
N TYR A 358 -1.56 -24.86 2.14
CA TYR A 358 -2.94 -24.79 1.64
C TYR A 358 -2.99 -24.91 0.10
N TYR A 359 -2.13 -24.17 -0.59
CA TYR A 359 -2.04 -24.21 -2.05
C TYR A 359 -1.60 -25.60 -2.53
N HIS A 360 -0.62 -26.20 -1.87
CA HIS A 360 -0.18 -27.56 -2.17
C HIS A 360 -1.32 -28.58 -2.02
N GLN A 361 -2.08 -28.50 -0.92
CA GLN A 361 -3.24 -29.36 -0.69
C GLN A 361 -4.31 -29.16 -1.77
N LYS A 362 -4.64 -27.92 -2.12
CA LYS A 362 -5.63 -27.62 -3.17
C LYS A 362 -5.17 -28.10 -4.55
N HIS A 363 -3.89 -27.96 -4.86
CA HIS A 363 -3.31 -28.45 -6.09
C HIS A 363 -3.39 -29.98 -6.20
N LEU A 364 -3.08 -30.71 -5.11
CA LEU A 364 -3.24 -32.17 -5.07
C LEU A 364 -4.70 -32.59 -5.25
N GLN A 365 -5.65 -31.91 -4.62
CA GLN A 365 -7.10 -32.17 -4.80
C GLN A 365 -7.52 -32.02 -6.27
N CYS A 366 -7.05 -30.96 -6.94
CA CYS A 366 -7.34 -30.75 -8.36
C CYS A 366 -6.75 -31.86 -9.25
N LEU A 367 -5.52 -32.31 -8.95
CA LEU A 367 -4.88 -33.42 -9.67
C LEU A 367 -5.66 -34.72 -9.48
N ASP A 368 -6.06 -35.05 -8.26
CA ASP A 368 -6.86 -36.25 -7.95
C ASP A 368 -8.20 -36.23 -8.69
N CYS A 369 -8.90 -35.08 -8.68
CA CYS A 369 -10.14 -34.92 -9.43
C CYS A 369 -9.94 -35.12 -10.94
N SER A 370 -8.86 -34.57 -11.49
CA SER A 370 -8.54 -34.69 -12.92
C SER A 370 -8.19 -36.13 -13.31
N LEU A 371 -7.39 -36.82 -12.50
CA LEU A 371 -7.05 -38.23 -12.71
C LEU A 371 -8.29 -39.12 -12.63
N LYS A 372 -9.13 -38.93 -11.61
CA LYS A 372 -10.39 -39.67 -11.45
C LYS A 372 -11.32 -39.46 -12.65
N SER A 373 -11.46 -38.22 -13.11
CA SER A 373 -12.26 -37.89 -14.30
C SER A 373 -11.71 -38.58 -15.56
N THR A 374 -10.39 -38.54 -15.76
CA THR A 374 -9.74 -39.17 -16.92
C THR A 374 -9.93 -40.69 -16.93
N ILE A 375 -9.77 -41.34 -15.77
CA ILE A 375 -9.98 -42.79 -15.63
C ILE A 375 -11.44 -43.16 -15.91
N LEU A 376 -12.40 -42.42 -15.34
CA LEU A 376 -13.83 -42.65 -15.57
C LEU A 376 -14.19 -42.50 -17.05
N ASN A 377 -13.73 -41.42 -17.69
CA ASN A 377 -13.96 -41.18 -19.11
C ASN A 377 -13.38 -42.33 -19.96
N ARG A 378 -12.20 -42.83 -19.60
CA ARG A 378 -11.58 -43.96 -20.31
C ARG A 378 -12.34 -45.27 -20.11
N LEU A 379 -12.81 -45.55 -18.90
CA LEU A 379 -13.63 -46.73 -18.60
C LEU A 379 -14.95 -46.69 -19.37
N THR A 380 -15.66 -45.56 -19.35
CA THR A 380 -16.90 -45.36 -20.12
C THR A 380 -16.67 -45.53 -21.61
N TYR A 381 -15.57 -44.97 -22.14
CA TYR A 381 -15.18 -45.17 -23.54
C TYR A 381 -14.99 -46.67 -23.88
N LEU A 382 -14.26 -47.41 -23.04
CA LEU A 382 -14.01 -48.83 -23.26
C LEU A 382 -15.29 -49.67 -23.17
N GLN A 383 -16.15 -49.42 -22.18
CA GLN A 383 -17.45 -50.07 -22.04
C GLN A 383 -18.31 -49.86 -23.29
N ASN A 384 -18.42 -48.61 -23.75
CA ASN A 384 -19.17 -48.28 -24.96
C ASN A 384 -18.58 -48.96 -26.21
N SER A 385 -17.25 -49.03 -26.30
CA SER A 385 -16.58 -49.70 -27.42
C SER A 385 -16.86 -51.21 -27.45
N ARG A 386 -16.96 -51.85 -26.27
CA ARG A 386 -17.27 -53.27 -26.13
C ARG A 386 -18.71 -53.56 -26.49
N SER A 387 -19.66 -52.75 -26.03
CA SER A 387 -21.08 -52.87 -26.38
C SER A 387 -21.31 -52.74 -27.88
N ARG A 388 -20.64 -51.80 -28.56
CA ARG A 388 -20.72 -51.67 -30.03
C ARG A 388 -20.19 -52.90 -30.76
N LYS A 389 -19.09 -53.51 -30.29
CA LYS A 389 -18.56 -54.75 -30.90
C LYS A 389 -19.54 -55.91 -30.76
N LEU A 390 -20.21 -56.04 -29.61
CA LEU A 390 -21.21 -57.10 -29.38
C LEU A 390 -22.45 -56.90 -30.28
N VAL A 391 -22.96 -55.67 -30.41
CA VAL A 391 -24.10 -55.36 -31.30
C VAL A 391 -23.77 -55.63 -32.77
N ASN A 392 -22.54 -55.33 -33.19
CA ASN A 392 -22.09 -55.62 -34.56
C ASN A 392 -21.94 -57.13 -34.82
N GLN A 393 -21.51 -57.91 -33.82
CA GLN A 393 -21.44 -59.38 -33.94
C GLN A 393 -22.84 -60.01 -34.01
N SER A 394 -23.82 -59.57 -33.19
CA SER A 394 -25.20 -60.08 -33.29
C SER A 394 -25.88 -59.74 -34.62
N SER A 395 -25.52 -58.61 -35.24
CA SER A 395 -26.09 -58.20 -36.53
C SER A 395 -25.57 -59.03 -37.71
N GLN A 396 -24.43 -59.71 -37.57
CA GLN A 396 -23.90 -60.63 -38.60
C GLN A 396 -24.62 -61.98 -38.65
N TYR A 397 -25.38 -62.36 -37.62
CA TYR A 397 -26.13 -63.62 -37.56
C TYR A 397 -27.63 -63.47 -37.84
N SER A 398 -28.08 -62.26 -38.19
CA SER A 398 -29.47 -61.96 -38.54
C SER A 398 -29.61 -61.66 -40.03
N THR A 399 -29.14 -62.57 -40.89
CA THR A 399 -29.58 -62.62 -42.29
C THR A 399 -30.91 -63.37 -42.33
N PRO A 400 -32.04 -62.72 -42.71
CA PRO A 400 -33.30 -63.39 -42.83
C PRO A 400 -33.23 -64.37 -44.01
N ILE A 401 -33.42 -65.65 -43.72
CA ILE A 401 -33.70 -66.67 -44.74
C ILE A 401 -35.10 -66.36 -45.27
N TYR A 402 -35.17 -65.51 -46.30
CA TYR A 402 -36.34 -65.47 -47.19
C TYR A 402 -36.21 -66.63 -48.18
N GLY A 403 -37.29 -67.39 -48.27
CA GLY A 403 -37.31 -68.74 -48.80
C GLY A 403 -37.27 -68.87 -50.32
N ALA A 404 -37.07 -70.12 -50.72
CA ALA A 404 -37.58 -70.73 -51.93
C ALA A 404 -38.47 -71.90 -51.51
#